data_AF-A0A7C8YZ98-F1
#
_entry.id   AF-A0A7C8YZ98-F1
#
_cell.length_a   1.000
_cell.length_b   1.000
_cell.length_c   1.000
_cell.angle_alpha   90.00
_cell.angle_beta   90.00
_cell.angle_gamma   90.00
#
_symmetry.space_group_name_H-M   'P 1'
#
loop_
_entity.id
_entity.type
_entity.pdbx_description
1 polymer ?
#
loop_
_entity_poly.entity_id
_entity_poly.type
_entity_poly.pdbx_seq_one_letter_code
_entity_poly.pdbx_strand_id
1 'polypeptide(L)'
;MKLFVILTVCMYAVHAKDQYVSDTLKPLTDEMIKAINALNTTWKAGKNFAKSPLVELDKLVVTHEEILYDDFPVEVSSSGLATQFDARTKWPNCTSIGKIFDQKKGYPGWIYPAVSSMADRICIKYNI
;
A
#
# COMPACT_ATOMS: atom_id res chain seq x y z
N MET A 1 3.00 10.44 46.62
CA MET A 1 2.11 10.34 45.43
C MET A 1 2.56 11.24 44.28
N LYS A 2 2.80 12.55 44.49
CA LYS A 2 3.23 13.48 43.41
C LYS A 2 4.59 13.12 42.76
N LEU A 3 5.58 12.69 43.55
CA LEU A 3 6.91 12.31 43.04
C LEU A 3 6.89 11.06 42.15
N PHE A 4 6.07 10.07 42.48
CA PHE A 4 5.91 8.85 41.68
C PHE A 4 5.27 9.13 40.32
N VAL A 5 4.27 10.02 40.27
CA VAL A 5 3.61 10.42 39.01
C VAL A 5 4.59 11.18 38.10
N ILE A 6 5.46 12.01 38.67
CA ILE A 6 6.50 12.72 37.90
C ILE A 6 7.49 11.72 37.31
N LEU A 7 7.97 10.76 38.11
CA LEU A 7 8.92 9.74 37.65
C LEU A 7 8.34 8.84 36.55
N THR A 8 7.07 8.44 36.67
CA THR A 8 6.41 7.65 35.62
C THR A 8 6.25 8.44 34.33
N VAL A 9 5.78 9.70 34.40
CA VAL A 9 5.65 10.58 33.22
C VAL A 9 7.00 10.82 32.54
N CYS A 10 8.07 11.04 33.31
CA CYS A 10 9.42 11.15 32.76
C CYS A 10 9.88 9.87 32.07
N MET A 11 9.59 8.68 32.62
CA MET A 11 9.92 7.42 31.94
C MET A 11 9.13 7.23 30.65
N TYR A 12 7.83 7.56 30.63
CA TYR A 12 7.02 7.49 29.41
C TYR A 12 7.50 8.46 28.33
N ALA A 13 7.86 9.70 28.69
CA ALA A 13 8.41 10.68 27.76
C ALA A 13 9.78 10.25 27.17
N VAL A 14 10.62 9.58 27.97
CA VAL A 14 11.90 9.00 27.49
C VAL A 14 11.67 7.82 26.53
N HIS A 15 10.56 7.10 26.65
CA HIS A 15 10.18 6.00 25.74
C HIS A 15 9.43 6.46 24.49
N ALA A 16 8.86 7.67 24.49
CA ALA A 16 8.27 8.29 23.31
C ALA A 16 9.38 8.78 22.36
N LYS A 17 10.06 7.84 21.70
CA LYS A 17 10.85 8.14 20.53
C LYS A 17 9.93 8.06 19.33
N ASP A 18 9.60 9.20 18.76
CA ASP A 18 9.11 9.20 17.39
C ASP A 18 10.27 8.70 16.51
N GLN A 19 10.10 7.50 15.95
CA GLN A 19 11.11 6.91 15.08
C GLN A 19 10.83 7.37 13.65
N TYR A 20 11.55 8.40 13.21
CA TYR A 20 11.49 8.87 11.84
C TYR A 20 12.74 8.46 11.06
N VAL A 21 12.56 8.21 9.77
CA VAL A 21 13.67 8.05 8.82
C VAL A 21 14.17 9.45 8.45
N SER A 22 15.48 9.66 8.44
CA SER A 22 16.05 10.95 8.03
C SER A 22 15.71 11.24 6.57
N ASP A 23 15.24 12.46 6.32
CA ASP A 23 14.99 13.07 5.00
C ASP A 23 16.27 13.20 4.15
N THR A 24 17.45 13.15 4.76
CA THR A 24 18.74 13.17 4.06
C THR A 24 19.09 11.85 3.37
N LEU A 25 18.41 10.75 3.71
CA LEU A 25 18.66 9.45 3.10
C LEU A 25 18.11 9.42 1.68
N LYS A 26 18.94 8.96 0.74
CA LYS A 26 18.51 8.80 -0.66
C LYS A 26 17.53 7.64 -0.79
N PRO A 27 16.46 7.77 -1.62
CA PRO A 27 15.57 6.67 -1.91
C PRO A 27 16.30 5.46 -2.51
N LEU A 28 15.72 4.27 -2.31
CA LEU A 28 16.19 2.99 -2.89
C LEU A 28 17.62 2.55 -2.52
N THR A 29 18.26 3.13 -1.49
CA THR A 29 19.57 2.69 -1.02
C THR A 29 19.50 1.64 0.10
N ASP A 30 20.60 0.94 0.35
CA ASP A 30 20.71 0.00 1.46
C ASP A 30 20.59 0.70 2.82
N GLU A 31 21.06 1.95 2.92
CA GLU A 31 20.94 2.78 4.13
C GLU A 31 19.48 3.11 4.42
N MET A 32 18.69 3.44 3.39
CA MET A 32 17.25 3.66 3.52
C MET A 32 16.53 2.39 4.00
N ILE A 33 16.85 1.24 3.40
CA ILE A 33 16.29 -0.06 3.81
C ILE A 33 16.61 -0.36 5.27
N LYS A 34 17.87 -0.16 5.68
CA LYS A 34 18.31 -0.37 7.07
C LYS A 34 17.61 0.57 8.04
N ALA A 35 17.47 1.85 7.69
CA ALA A 35 16.77 2.83 8.51
C ALA A 35 15.30 2.47 8.71
N ILE A 36 14.58 2.10 7.64
CA ILE A 36 13.18 1.65 7.72
C ILE A 36 13.05 0.40 8.59
N ASN A 37 13.90 -0.61 8.38
CA ASN A 37 13.83 -1.86 9.13
C ASN A 37 14.19 -1.70 10.62
N ALA A 38 14.98 -0.68 10.98
CA ALA A 38 15.28 -0.34 12.37
C ALA A 38 14.07 0.21 13.14
N LEU A 39 13.02 0.66 12.44
CA LEU A 39 11.77 1.12 13.05
C LEU A 39 10.92 -0.03 13.63
N ASN A 40 11.26 -1.29 13.33
CA ASN A 40 10.56 -2.48 13.82
C ASN A 40 9.03 -2.45 13.55
N THR A 41 8.64 -2.07 12.33
CA THR A 41 7.23 -2.03 11.90
C THR A 41 6.69 -3.43 11.55
N THR A 42 5.43 -3.51 11.16
CA THR A 42 4.78 -4.77 10.74
C THR A 42 5.23 -5.28 9.37
N TRP A 43 6.04 -4.52 8.64
CA TRP A 43 6.53 -4.85 7.30
C TRP A 43 8.05 -4.69 7.22
N LYS A 44 8.68 -5.31 6.21
CA LYS A 44 10.13 -5.23 6.00
C LYS A 44 10.45 -4.61 4.64
N ALA A 45 11.34 -3.64 4.63
CA ALA A 45 11.89 -3.05 3.41
C ALA A 45 12.93 -3.98 2.77
N GLY A 46 12.97 -3.98 1.43
CA GLY A 46 13.91 -4.75 0.62
C GLY A 46 14.09 -4.12 -0.77
N LYS A 47 15.02 -4.69 -1.56
CA LYS A 47 15.29 -4.23 -2.93
C LYS A 47 14.27 -4.81 -3.91
N ASN A 48 13.44 -3.94 -4.49
CA ASN A 48 12.48 -4.33 -5.54
C ASN A 48 12.95 -3.96 -6.95
N PHE A 49 13.67 -2.84 -7.10
CA PHE A 49 14.22 -2.41 -8.37
C PHE A 49 15.67 -2.92 -8.51
N ALA A 50 15.99 -3.58 -9.63
CA ALA A 50 17.37 -3.92 -9.97
C ALA A 50 18.22 -2.65 -10.10
N LYS A 51 19.55 -2.77 -10.22
CA LYS A 51 20.52 -1.66 -10.38
C LYS A 51 20.30 -0.76 -11.62
N SER A 52 19.14 -0.80 -12.26
CA SER A 52 18.81 0.08 -13.38
C SER A 52 18.73 1.52 -12.86
N PRO A 53 19.64 2.41 -13.30
CA PRO A 53 19.65 3.81 -12.87
C PRO A 53 18.47 4.63 -13.44
N LEU A 54 17.48 3.97 -14.07
CA LEU A 54 16.48 4.58 -14.94
C LEU A 54 15.04 4.11 -14.65
N VAL A 55 14.77 3.56 -13.47
CA VAL A 55 13.39 3.59 -13.00
C VAL A 55 13.11 5.03 -12.60
N GLU A 56 12.59 5.77 -13.55
CA GLU A 56 11.94 7.06 -13.35
C GLU A 56 10.72 6.80 -12.45
N LEU A 57 10.94 6.81 -11.12
CA LEU A 57 9.93 6.52 -10.11
C LEU A 57 8.72 7.46 -10.24
N ASP A 58 8.97 8.68 -10.70
CA ASP A 58 7.98 9.68 -11.08
C ASP A 58 7.06 9.20 -12.22
N LYS A 59 7.50 8.28 -13.08
CA LYS A 59 6.66 7.66 -14.12
C LYS A 59 5.85 6.46 -13.63
N LEU A 60 6.16 5.93 -12.44
CA LEU A 60 5.38 4.84 -11.83
C LEU A 60 4.17 5.37 -11.05
N VAL A 61 4.25 6.60 -10.55
CA VAL A 61 3.22 7.21 -9.71
C VAL A 61 2.50 8.30 -10.50
N VAL A 62 1.18 8.20 -10.59
CA VAL A 62 0.36 9.28 -11.15
C VAL A 62 0.02 10.25 -10.02
N THR A 63 0.42 11.52 -10.15
CA THR A 63 0.14 12.59 -9.18
C THR A 63 -1.04 13.47 -9.61
N HIS A 64 -2.12 12.86 -10.13
CA HIS A 64 -3.30 13.60 -10.55
C HIS A 64 -4.23 13.82 -9.34
N GLU A 65 -4.49 15.08 -9.00
CA GLU A 65 -5.24 15.49 -7.81
C GLU A 65 -6.76 15.63 -8.04
N GLU A 66 -7.24 15.49 -9.28
CA GLU A 66 -8.68 15.58 -9.55
C GLU A 66 -9.40 14.30 -9.10
N ILE A 67 -9.94 14.36 -7.89
CA ILE A 67 -10.91 13.39 -7.40
C ILE A 67 -12.27 13.81 -7.96
N LEU A 68 -12.72 13.11 -9.01
CA LEU A 68 -14.11 13.19 -9.44
C LEU A 68 -14.97 12.46 -8.40
N TYR A 69 -15.57 13.22 -7.50
CA TYR A 69 -16.57 12.71 -6.57
C TYR A 69 -17.90 12.61 -7.32
N ASP A 70 -18.25 11.41 -7.74
CA ASP A 70 -19.64 11.06 -8.01
C ASP A 70 -20.21 10.48 -6.71
N ASP A 71 -21.23 11.14 -6.15
CA ASP A 71 -22.01 10.65 -5.01
C ASP A 71 -22.83 9.44 -5.45
N PHE A 72 -22.19 8.27 -5.49
CA PHE A 72 -22.89 7.01 -5.67
C PHE A 72 -23.49 6.56 -4.33
N PRO A 73 -24.80 6.27 -4.25
CA PRO A 73 -25.38 5.68 -3.06
C PRO A 73 -24.75 4.30 -2.83
N VAL A 74 -23.98 4.18 -1.74
CA VAL A 74 -23.41 2.91 -1.31
C VAL A 74 -24.40 2.25 -0.35
N GLU A 75 -25.14 1.25 -0.83
CA GLU A 75 -25.91 0.38 0.05
C GLU A 75 -24.99 -0.66 0.68
N VAL A 76 -24.50 -0.38 1.89
CA VAL A 76 -23.68 -1.33 2.66
C VAL A 76 -24.58 -2.12 3.61
N SER A 77 -24.77 -3.41 3.34
CA SER A 77 -25.25 -4.35 4.37
C SER A 77 -24.06 -4.82 5.19
N SER A 78 -23.99 -4.43 6.46
CA SER A 78 -22.92 -4.82 7.39
C SER A 78 -23.08 -6.22 7.97
N SER A 79 -24.21 -6.89 7.72
CA SER A 79 -24.47 -8.24 8.21
C SER A 79 -23.73 -9.30 7.37
N GLY A 80 -22.97 -10.17 8.05
CA GLY A 80 -22.37 -11.36 7.44
C GLY A 80 -21.05 -11.15 6.68
N LEU A 81 -20.34 -10.04 6.90
CA LEU A 81 -19.01 -9.86 6.32
C LEU A 81 -17.99 -10.85 6.92
N ALA A 82 -17.16 -11.43 6.06
CA ALA A 82 -16.10 -12.34 6.48
C ALA A 82 -14.96 -11.57 7.16
N THR A 83 -14.35 -12.19 8.19
CA THR A 83 -13.15 -11.64 8.86
C THR A 83 -11.93 -11.59 7.94
N GLN A 84 -11.91 -12.43 6.90
CA GLN A 84 -10.89 -12.45 5.85
C GLN A 84 -11.57 -12.74 4.51
N PHE A 85 -11.14 -12.06 3.45
CA PHE A 85 -11.68 -12.22 2.11
C PHE A 85 -10.57 -12.16 1.06
N ASP A 86 -10.55 -13.13 0.16
CA ASP A 86 -9.68 -13.15 -1.01
C ASP A 86 -10.53 -13.44 -2.26
N ALA A 87 -10.56 -12.49 -3.19
CA ALA A 87 -11.34 -12.60 -4.41
C ALA A 87 -10.90 -13.79 -5.29
N ARG A 88 -9.60 -14.15 -5.25
CA ARG A 88 -9.07 -15.30 -6.00
C ARG A 88 -9.61 -16.63 -5.47
N THR A 89 -9.84 -16.70 -4.16
CA THR A 89 -10.47 -17.86 -3.51
C THR A 89 -11.97 -17.88 -3.74
N LYS A 90 -12.63 -16.71 -3.73
CA LYS A 90 -14.09 -16.61 -3.93
C LYS A 90 -14.51 -16.91 -5.37
N TRP A 91 -13.72 -16.49 -6.36
CA TRP A 91 -13.97 -16.70 -7.79
C TRP A 91 -12.77 -17.37 -8.47
N PRO A 92 -12.51 -18.66 -8.19
CA PRO A 92 -11.31 -19.34 -8.65
C PRO A 92 -11.24 -19.51 -10.18
N ASN A 93 -12.38 -19.51 -10.86
CA ASN A 93 -12.44 -19.58 -12.33
C ASN A 93 -12.01 -18.25 -13.00
N CYS A 94 -12.08 -17.14 -12.27
CA CYS A 94 -11.69 -15.83 -12.76
C CYS A 94 -10.19 -15.61 -12.61
N THR A 95 -9.42 -16.20 -13.54
CA THR A 95 -7.96 -16.14 -13.53
C THR A 95 -7.40 -14.71 -13.68
N SER A 96 -8.21 -13.76 -14.17
CA SER A 96 -7.84 -12.33 -14.24
C SER A 96 -7.55 -11.74 -12.85
N ILE A 97 -8.24 -12.17 -11.80
CA ILE A 97 -8.14 -11.60 -10.43
C ILE A 97 -6.73 -11.81 -9.85
N GLY A 98 -6.09 -12.93 -10.21
CA GLY A 98 -4.72 -13.25 -9.77
C GLY A 98 -3.63 -12.70 -10.68
N LYS A 99 -3.99 -12.03 -11.79
CA LYS A 99 -3.03 -11.62 -12.81
C LYS A 99 -2.35 -10.31 -12.42
N ILE A 100 -1.03 -10.35 -12.35
CA ILE A 100 -0.21 -9.16 -12.11
C ILE A 100 0.23 -8.57 -13.44
N PHE A 101 -0.15 -7.32 -13.68
CA PHE A 101 0.17 -6.58 -14.90
C PHE A 101 1.44 -5.73 -14.70
N ASP A 102 2.31 -5.73 -15.70
CA ASP A 102 3.45 -4.82 -15.78
C ASP A 102 3.04 -3.59 -16.59
N GLN A 103 3.05 -2.42 -15.95
CA GLN A 103 2.64 -1.18 -16.60
C GLN A 103 3.55 -0.76 -17.76
N LYS A 104 4.76 -1.33 -17.86
CA LYS A 104 5.82 -0.94 -18.79
C LYS A 104 6.20 0.54 -18.68
N LYS A 105 7.31 0.92 -19.31
CA LYS A 105 7.78 2.31 -19.31
C LYS A 105 6.86 3.16 -20.20
N GLY A 106 6.25 4.20 -19.64
CA GLY A 106 5.57 5.25 -20.41
C GLY A 106 4.05 5.19 -20.48
N TYR A 107 3.39 4.24 -19.79
CA TYR A 107 1.94 4.23 -19.66
C TYR A 107 1.49 4.80 -18.30
N PRO A 108 0.40 5.59 -18.25
CA PRO A 108 -0.16 6.06 -16.99
C PRO A 108 -0.54 4.91 -16.05
N GLY A 109 -0.11 4.99 -14.80
CA GLY A 109 -0.37 3.97 -13.78
C GLY A 109 -1.86 3.72 -13.48
N TRP A 110 -2.77 4.63 -13.86
CA TRP A 110 -4.22 4.46 -13.65
C TRP A 110 -4.87 3.46 -14.61
N ILE A 111 -4.28 3.21 -15.78
CA ILE A 111 -4.92 2.38 -16.83
C ILE A 111 -5.06 0.93 -16.36
N TYR A 112 -3.97 0.36 -15.84
CA TYR A 112 -3.90 -1.04 -15.44
C TYR A 112 -4.87 -1.45 -14.33
N PRO A 113 -4.99 -0.72 -13.20
CA PRO A 113 -5.99 -1.05 -12.19
C PRO A 113 -7.42 -0.91 -12.73
N ALA A 114 -7.69 0.06 -13.62
CA ALA A 114 -9.01 0.21 -14.24
C ALA A 114 -9.36 -1.00 -15.13
N VAL A 115 -8.51 -1.35 -16.10
CA VAL A 115 -8.78 -2.46 -17.03
C VAL A 115 -8.74 -3.83 -16.34
N SER A 116 -7.87 -4.02 -15.34
CA SER A 116 -7.85 -5.24 -14.51
C SER A 116 -9.17 -5.40 -13.77
N SER A 117 -9.65 -4.34 -13.12
CA SER A 117 -10.93 -4.37 -12.40
C SER A 117 -12.12 -4.62 -13.33
N MET A 118 -12.09 -4.08 -14.55
CA MET A 118 -13.12 -4.36 -15.56
C MET A 118 -13.12 -5.83 -15.96
N ALA A 119 -11.96 -6.41 -16.26
CA ALA A 119 -11.83 -7.83 -16.60
C ALA A 119 -12.35 -8.73 -15.47
N ASP A 120 -11.96 -8.43 -14.22
CA ASP A 120 -12.43 -9.17 -13.04
C ASP A 120 -13.95 -9.10 -12.89
N ARG A 121 -14.54 -7.90 -13.01
CA ARG A 121 -15.98 -7.71 -12.88
C ARG A 121 -16.77 -8.39 -14.01
N ILE A 122 -16.23 -8.41 -15.22
CA ILE A 122 -16.82 -9.14 -16.35
C ILE A 122 -16.85 -10.64 -16.03
N CYS A 123 -15.72 -11.22 -15.62
CA CYS A 123 -15.69 -12.63 -15.25
C CYS A 123 -16.61 -12.94 -14.06
N ILE A 124 -16.59 -12.14 -12.99
CA ILE A 124 -17.44 -12.36 -11.81
C ILE A 124 -18.93 -12.32 -12.18
N LYS A 125 -19.32 -11.40 -13.07
CA LYS A 125 -20.72 -11.22 -13.46
C LYS A 125 -21.21 -12.29 -14.42
N TYR A 126 -20.39 -12.71 -15.37
CA TYR A 126 -20.78 -13.60 -16.46
C TYR A 126 -20.24 -15.02 -16.34
N ASN A 127 -19.32 -15.26 -15.39
CA ASN A 127 -18.59 -16.51 -15.19
C ASN A 127 -17.89 -17.00 -16.47
N ILE A 128 -17.14 -16.10 -17.12
CA ILE A 128 -16.42 -16.31 -18.37
C ILE A 128 -14.90 -16.17 -18.23
#